data_AF-A0ABD3PZE4-F1
#
_entry.id   AF-A0ABD3PZE4-F1
#
_cell.length_a   1.000
_cell.length_b   1.000
_cell.length_c   1.000
_cell.angle_alpha   90.00
_cell.angle_beta   90.00
_cell.angle_gamma   90.00
#
_symmetry.space_group_name_H-M   'P 1'
#
loop_
_entity.id
_entity.type
_entity.pdbx_description
1 polymer ?
#
loop_
_entity_poly.entity_id
_entity_poly.type
_entity_poly.pdbx_seq_one_letter_code
_entity_poly.pdbx_strand_id
1 'polypeptide(L)'
;MAMAPPKLTTVLIATLALTFHLSQLFAFASTLTEESCLTRGFDPYNLSCETCHLLEESTTLSSLVQEYNAKHSKEPIDIVQECRYCCQSHKFNPVLHHGQSLRGKFRYALLTYNEGSLDQYGEIKDFVDKDLNDVLSFKGEHRFRVSVSEKIGLDGNMMQMMMMMGGGFRGFGGPPKLMLFENAKKGGGKWSEDDENEAGEVITLRGWKREDLKDMLMTLLPNA
;
A
#
# COMPACT_ATOMS: atom_id res chain seq x y z
N MET A 1 -18.33 10.79 74.99
CA MET A 1 -18.14 9.56 74.18
C MET A 1 -16.86 9.73 73.39
N ALA A 2 -15.80 9.00 73.77
CA ALA A 2 -14.51 9.06 73.09
C ALA A 2 -14.44 7.91 72.06
N MET A 3 -14.34 8.24 70.77
CA MET A 3 -14.11 7.27 69.70
C MET A 3 -12.65 6.85 69.70
N ALA A 4 -12.40 5.54 69.79
CA ALA A 4 -11.06 4.97 69.73
C ALA A 4 -10.52 4.99 68.29
N PRO A 5 -9.23 5.31 68.08
CA PRO A 5 -8.63 5.35 66.75
C PRO A 5 -8.46 3.93 66.16
N PRO A 6 -8.66 3.75 64.85
CA PRO A 6 -8.49 2.45 64.19
C PRO A 6 -7.03 2.00 64.24
N LYS A 7 -6.83 0.71 64.52
CA LYS A 7 -5.53 0.06 64.61
C LYS A 7 -4.88 -0.02 63.23
N LEU A 8 -3.67 0.52 63.10
CA LEU A 8 -2.89 0.64 61.86
C LEU A 8 -2.76 -0.68 61.07
N THR A 9 -2.84 -1.82 61.75
CA THR A 9 -2.69 -3.15 61.16
C THR A 9 -3.83 -3.55 60.22
N THR A 10 -5.05 -3.00 60.39
CA THR A 10 -6.19 -3.37 59.53
C THR A 10 -6.15 -2.67 58.17
N VAL A 11 -5.52 -1.49 58.10
CA VAL A 11 -5.39 -0.71 56.85
C VAL A 11 -4.39 -1.36 55.89
N LEU A 12 -3.31 -1.96 56.42
CA LEU A 12 -2.24 -2.54 55.60
C LEU A 12 -2.66 -3.85 54.89
N ILE A 13 -3.54 -4.64 55.51
CA ILE A 13 -4.04 -5.90 54.93
C ILE A 13 -5.04 -5.61 53.80
N ALA A 14 -5.87 -4.57 53.95
CA ALA A 14 -6.84 -4.17 52.94
C ALA A 14 -6.17 -3.62 51.67
N THR A 15 -5.08 -2.85 51.79
CA THR A 15 -4.34 -2.35 50.63
C THR A 15 -3.58 -3.45 49.89
N LEU A 16 -2.97 -4.40 50.60
CA LEU A 16 -2.28 -5.54 49.96
C LEU A 16 -3.25 -6.45 49.19
N ALA A 17 -4.45 -6.72 49.75
CA ALA A 17 -5.49 -7.48 49.06
C ALA A 17 -6.02 -6.76 47.80
N LEU A 18 -6.15 -5.42 47.85
CA LEU A 18 -6.58 -4.63 46.68
C LEU A 18 -5.54 -4.68 45.54
N THR A 19 -4.25 -4.65 45.87
CA THR A 19 -3.19 -4.72 44.85
C THR A 19 -3.05 -6.10 44.21
N PHE A 20 -3.44 -7.18 44.89
CA PHE A 20 -3.36 -8.54 44.35
C PHE A 20 -4.54 -8.89 43.43
N HIS A 21 -5.69 -8.20 43.54
CA HIS A 21 -6.80 -8.34 42.59
C HIS A 21 -6.65 -7.46 41.35
N LEU A 22 -5.95 -6.32 41.45
CA LEU A 22 -5.66 -5.46 40.29
C LEU A 22 -4.66 -6.08 39.30
N SER A 23 -3.81 -7.02 39.73
CA SER A 23 -2.81 -7.67 38.87
C SER A 23 -3.33 -8.89 38.09
N GLN A 24 -4.55 -9.36 38.34
CA GLN A 24 -5.19 -10.44 37.56
C GLN A 24 -6.10 -9.94 36.43
N LEU A 25 -6.26 -8.61 36.27
CA LEU A 25 -7.10 -8.00 35.22
C LEU A 25 -6.37 -7.73 33.90
N PHE A 26 -5.08 -8.05 33.79
CA PHE A 26 -4.42 -8.15 32.49
C PHE A 26 -4.75 -9.50 31.85
N ALA A 27 -6.04 -9.67 31.54
CA ALA A 27 -6.48 -10.69 30.61
C ALA A 27 -5.74 -10.45 29.29
N PHE A 28 -5.14 -11.52 28.79
CA PHE A 28 -4.48 -11.58 27.50
C PHE A 28 -5.43 -11.04 26.44
N ALA A 29 -5.25 -9.78 26.06
CA ALA A 29 -5.76 -9.29 24.80
C ALA A 29 -4.99 -10.08 23.75
N SER A 30 -5.62 -11.13 23.21
CA SER A 30 -5.13 -11.85 22.04
C SER A 30 -4.90 -10.80 20.97
N THR A 31 -3.65 -10.42 20.76
CA THR A 31 -3.29 -9.50 19.70
C THR A 31 -3.64 -10.21 18.41
N LEU A 32 -4.73 -9.77 17.75
CA LEU A 32 -5.09 -10.28 16.44
C LEU A 32 -3.84 -10.19 15.55
N THR A 33 -3.38 -11.33 15.05
CA THR A 33 -2.25 -11.37 14.12
C THR A 33 -2.78 -11.25 12.70
N GLU A 34 -1.93 -10.77 11.78
CA GLU A 34 -2.25 -10.66 10.36
C GLU A 34 -2.73 -12.00 9.75
N GLU A 35 -2.09 -13.10 10.13
CA GLU A 35 -2.46 -14.45 9.73
C GLU A 35 -3.86 -14.84 10.25
N SER A 36 -4.27 -14.33 11.43
CA SER A 36 -5.62 -14.55 11.96
C SER A 36 -6.69 -13.82 11.15
N CYS A 37 -6.38 -12.68 10.53
CA CYS A 37 -7.31 -11.94 9.68
C CYS A 37 -7.58 -12.69 8.37
N LEU A 38 -6.51 -13.19 7.73
CA LEU A 38 -6.60 -13.97 6.49
C LEU A 38 -7.35 -15.29 6.69
N THR A 39 -7.06 -16.00 7.78
CA THR A 39 -7.75 -17.27 8.10
C THR A 39 -9.23 -17.08 8.43
N ARG A 40 -9.63 -15.90 8.90
CA ARG A 40 -11.04 -15.51 9.10
C ARG A 40 -11.72 -15.02 7.82
N GLY A 41 -11.02 -15.06 6.67
CA GLY A 41 -11.55 -14.70 5.36
C GLY A 41 -11.52 -13.20 5.06
N PHE A 42 -10.75 -12.42 5.83
CA PHE A 42 -10.54 -11.01 5.51
C PHE A 42 -9.59 -10.87 4.31
N ASP A 43 -10.09 -10.35 3.20
CA ASP A 43 -9.27 -10.10 2.01
C ASP A 43 -8.93 -8.60 1.89
N PRO A 44 -7.68 -8.22 2.17
CA PRO A 44 -7.28 -6.81 2.17
C PRO A 44 -7.30 -6.16 0.78
N TYR A 45 -7.34 -6.93 -0.32
CA TYR A 45 -7.41 -6.38 -1.66
C TYR A 45 -8.84 -6.07 -2.11
N ASN A 46 -9.83 -6.72 -1.49
CA ASN A 46 -11.23 -6.66 -1.91
C ASN A 46 -12.14 -5.98 -0.86
N LEU A 47 -11.72 -5.83 0.39
CA LEU A 47 -12.50 -5.20 1.46
C LEU A 47 -11.99 -3.80 1.82
N SER A 48 -12.81 -2.79 1.55
CA SER A 48 -12.63 -1.44 2.10
C SER A 48 -12.89 -1.43 3.62
N CYS A 49 -12.25 -0.54 4.38
CA CYS A 49 -12.63 -0.37 5.79
C CYS A 49 -14.05 0.17 5.96
N GLU A 50 -14.61 0.81 4.93
CA GLU A 50 -16.00 1.28 4.92
C GLU A 50 -17.00 0.12 4.92
N THR A 51 -16.61 -1.03 4.34
CA THR A 51 -17.43 -2.25 4.38
C THR A 51 -17.63 -2.77 5.81
N CYS A 52 -16.78 -2.42 6.78
CA CYS A 52 -16.99 -2.75 8.19
C CYS A 52 -18.22 -2.04 8.78
N HIS A 53 -18.64 -0.89 8.23
CA HIS A 53 -19.85 -0.19 8.69
C HIS A 53 -21.13 -0.96 8.29
N LEU A 54 -21.11 -1.66 7.16
CA LEU A 54 -22.24 -2.49 6.73
C LEU A 54 -22.51 -3.66 7.70
N LEU A 55 -21.51 -4.06 8.48
CA LEU A 55 -21.67 -5.08 9.53
C LEU A 55 -22.46 -4.54 10.73
N GLU A 56 -22.38 -3.24 11.02
CA GLU A 56 -23.18 -2.58 12.07
C GLU A 56 -24.66 -2.49 11.68
N GLU A 57 -24.94 -2.36 10.37
CA GLU A 57 -26.31 -2.23 9.84
C GLU A 57 -27.02 -3.59 9.67
N SER A 58 -26.28 -4.70 9.71
CA SER A 58 -26.84 -6.04 9.52
C SER A 58 -27.48 -6.58 10.80
N THR A 59 -28.81 -6.52 10.86
CA THR A 59 -29.60 -7.09 11.97
C THR A 59 -29.38 -8.58 12.14
N THR A 60 -29.19 -9.31 11.04
CA THR A 60 -28.95 -10.77 11.05
C THR A 60 -27.63 -11.10 11.73
N LEU A 61 -26.54 -10.40 11.35
CA LEU A 61 -25.23 -10.61 11.98
C LEU A 61 -25.24 -10.23 13.45
N SER A 62 -25.89 -9.12 13.80
CA SER A 62 -26.04 -8.70 15.20
C SER A 62 -26.71 -9.79 16.05
N SER A 63 -27.78 -10.41 15.55
CA SER A 63 -28.47 -11.49 16.27
C SER A 63 -27.60 -12.74 16.46
N LEU A 64 -26.83 -13.13 15.44
CA LEU A 64 -25.91 -14.28 15.51
C LEU A 64 -24.76 -14.02 16.49
N VAL A 65 -24.20 -12.81 16.50
CA VAL A 65 -23.14 -12.40 17.45
C VAL A 65 -23.67 -12.42 18.88
N GLN A 66 -24.88 -11.93 19.11
CA GLN A 66 -25.50 -11.97 20.44
C GLN A 66 -25.73 -13.40 20.92
N GLU A 67 -26.24 -14.29 20.06
CA GLU A 67 -26.43 -15.70 20.41
C GLU A 67 -25.10 -16.40 20.71
N TYR A 68 -24.08 -16.14 19.90
CA TYR A 68 -22.73 -16.68 20.11
C TYR A 68 -22.13 -16.21 21.43
N ASN A 69 -22.19 -14.90 21.70
CA ASN A 69 -21.64 -14.28 22.91
C ASN A 69 -22.39 -14.72 24.18
N ALA A 70 -23.69 -15.00 24.07
CA ALA A 70 -24.48 -15.58 25.18
C ALA A 70 -24.00 -16.99 25.55
N LYS A 71 -23.55 -17.78 24.55
CA LYS A 71 -23.00 -19.13 24.76
C LYS A 71 -21.52 -19.11 25.18
N HIS A 72 -20.76 -18.10 24.79
CA HIS A 72 -19.31 -17.99 25.03
C HIS A 72 -18.96 -16.75 25.87
N SER A 73 -19.53 -16.65 27.07
CA SER A 73 -19.37 -15.48 27.94
C SER A 73 -17.93 -15.18 28.38
N LYS A 74 -16.99 -16.11 28.18
CA LYS A 74 -15.58 -15.95 28.52
C LYS A 74 -14.78 -15.23 27.43
N GLU A 75 -15.21 -15.31 26.18
CA GLU A 75 -14.53 -14.73 25.01
C GLU A 75 -15.58 -14.14 24.06
N PRO A 76 -16.14 -12.96 24.39
CA PRO A 76 -17.09 -12.29 23.50
C PRO A 76 -16.37 -11.81 22.24
N ILE A 77 -17.00 -12.02 21.09
CA ILE A 77 -16.52 -11.56 19.79
C ILE A 77 -17.21 -10.24 19.45
N ASP A 78 -16.41 -9.24 19.08
CA ASP A 78 -16.87 -8.02 18.43
C ASP A 78 -16.39 -8.03 16.98
N ILE A 79 -17.25 -8.53 16.08
CA ILE A 79 -16.94 -8.66 14.65
C ILE A 79 -16.62 -7.30 14.01
N VAL A 80 -17.25 -6.22 14.50
CA VAL A 80 -17.03 -4.87 13.95
C VAL A 80 -15.64 -4.38 14.36
N GLN A 81 -15.28 -4.56 15.62
CA GLN A 81 -13.96 -4.22 16.12
C GLN A 81 -12.85 -5.06 15.44
N GLU A 82 -13.08 -6.35 15.25
CA GLU A 82 -12.15 -7.23 14.54
C GLU A 82 -12.00 -6.84 13.06
N CYS A 83 -13.11 -6.55 12.36
CA CYS A 83 -13.08 -6.05 10.99
C CYS A 83 -12.27 -4.76 10.89
N ARG A 84 -12.50 -3.81 11.80
CA ARG A 84 -11.76 -2.55 11.87
C ARG A 84 -10.28 -2.80 12.15
N TYR A 85 -9.96 -3.71 13.06
CA TYR A 85 -8.58 -4.07 13.39
C TYR A 85 -7.86 -4.68 12.18
N CYS A 86 -8.44 -5.70 11.56
CA CYS A 86 -7.88 -6.36 10.38
C CYS A 86 -7.72 -5.40 9.21
N CYS A 87 -8.71 -4.53 8.97
CA CYS A 87 -8.59 -3.53 7.92
C CYS A 87 -7.50 -2.50 8.22
N GLN A 88 -7.33 -2.10 9.48
CA GLN A 88 -6.27 -1.20 9.89
C GLN A 88 -4.89 -1.86 9.82
N SER A 89 -4.76 -3.15 10.17
CA SER A 89 -3.48 -3.88 10.10
C SER A 89 -3.02 -4.11 8.67
N HIS A 90 -3.95 -4.40 7.74
CA HIS A 90 -3.61 -4.63 6.33
C HIS A 90 -3.56 -3.38 5.46
N LYS A 91 -4.02 -2.22 5.95
CA LYS A 91 -3.71 -0.92 5.33
C LYS A 91 -2.20 -0.61 5.32
N PHE A 92 -1.39 -1.40 6.02
CA PHE A 92 0.06 -1.33 6.04
C PHE A 92 0.65 -1.99 4.80
N ASN A 93 0.55 -1.33 3.65
CA ASN A 93 1.53 -1.57 2.59
C ASN A 93 2.87 -1.06 3.12
N PRO A 94 3.93 -1.88 3.27
CA PRO A 94 5.17 -1.47 3.94
C PRO A 94 5.89 -0.27 3.29
N VAL A 95 5.42 0.20 2.13
CA VAL A 95 5.94 1.38 1.42
C VAL A 95 5.13 2.68 1.73
N LEU A 96 3.94 2.58 2.33
CA LEU A 96 3.05 3.71 2.61
C LEU A 96 2.79 3.84 4.11
N HIS A 97 3.42 4.83 4.77
CA HIS A 97 3.11 5.18 6.15
C HIS A 97 1.64 5.64 6.32
N HIS A 98 1.05 5.35 7.49
CA HIS A 98 -0.33 5.76 7.84
C HIS A 98 -0.60 7.24 7.58
N GLY A 99 -1.70 7.54 6.89
CA GLY A 99 -2.24 8.89 6.72
C GLY A 99 -1.77 9.66 5.48
N GLN A 100 -0.85 9.10 4.68
CA GLN A 100 -0.42 9.72 3.43
C GLN A 100 -1.12 9.06 2.25
N SER A 101 -2.08 9.77 1.66
CA SER A 101 -2.62 9.40 0.35
C SER A 101 -1.52 9.57 -0.71
N LEU A 102 -1.32 8.57 -1.57
CA LEU A 102 -0.51 8.75 -2.79
C LEU A 102 -1.12 9.81 -3.72
N ARG A 103 -2.41 10.10 -3.57
CA ARG A 103 -3.12 11.12 -4.33
C ARG A 103 -2.52 12.49 -4.04
N GLY A 104 -1.84 13.06 -5.03
CA GLY A 104 -1.17 14.36 -4.91
C GLY A 104 0.22 14.31 -4.28
N LYS A 105 0.73 13.13 -3.90
CA LYS A 105 2.14 12.94 -3.51
C LYS A 105 3.03 13.17 -4.73
N PHE A 106 2.71 12.51 -5.83
CA PHE A 106 3.41 12.66 -7.09
C PHE A 106 2.78 13.77 -7.92
N ARG A 107 3.63 14.67 -8.43
CA ARG A 107 3.23 15.80 -9.27
C ARG A 107 3.64 15.62 -10.71
N TYR A 108 4.65 14.78 -10.95
CA TYR A 108 5.20 14.52 -12.27
C TYR A 108 5.42 13.03 -12.46
N ALA A 109 5.35 12.59 -13.71
CA ALA A 109 5.66 11.23 -14.11
C ALA A 109 6.40 11.22 -15.45
N LEU A 110 7.34 10.28 -15.59
CA LEU A 110 8.08 10.02 -16.81
C LEU A 110 7.95 8.54 -17.15
N LEU A 111 7.31 8.25 -18.29
CA LEU A 111 7.32 6.93 -18.90
C LEU A 111 8.52 6.83 -19.85
N THR A 112 9.44 5.90 -19.58
CA THR A 112 10.52 5.56 -20.50
C THR A 112 10.28 4.18 -21.12
N TYR A 113 10.52 4.05 -22.42
CA TYR A 113 10.48 2.77 -23.11
C TYR A 113 11.45 2.74 -24.27
N ASN A 114 11.88 1.55 -24.70
CA ASN A 114 12.69 1.40 -25.89
C ASN A 114 11.80 0.97 -27.07
N GLU A 115 11.81 1.71 -28.17
CA GLU A 115 10.99 1.41 -29.36
C GLU A 115 11.26 -0.01 -29.91
N GLY A 116 12.52 -0.45 -29.90
CA GLY A 116 12.92 -1.75 -30.42
C GLY A 116 12.47 -2.95 -29.58
N SER A 117 12.07 -2.73 -28.32
CA SER A 117 11.52 -3.79 -27.45
C SER A 117 10.04 -3.59 -27.11
N LEU A 118 9.43 -2.45 -27.45
CA LEU A 118 8.05 -2.12 -27.09
C LEU A 118 7.03 -3.14 -27.62
N ASP A 119 7.28 -3.73 -28.80
CA ASP A 119 6.44 -4.78 -29.37
C ASP A 119 6.32 -6.03 -28.47
N GLN A 120 7.31 -6.28 -27.61
CA GLN A 120 7.26 -7.38 -26.63
C GLN A 120 6.33 -7.07 -25.46
N TYR A 121 5.97 -5.80 -25.27
CA TYR A 121 5.10 -5.28 -24.22
C TYR A 121 3.80 -4.76 -24.84
N GLY A 122 3.06 -5.63 -25.53
CA GLY A 122 1.88 -5.25 -26.33
C GLY A 122 0.86 -4.38 -25.60
N GLU A 123 0.63 -4.61 -24.30
CA GLU A 123 -0.24 -3.77 -23.46
C GLU A 123 0.28 -2.33 -23.31
N ILE A 124 1.59 -2.18 -23.09
CA ILE A 124 2.24 -0.86 -22.95
C ILE A 124 2.32 -0.18 -24.31
N LYS A 125 2.56 -0.94 -25.38
CA LYS A 125 2.49 -0.44 -26.75
C LYS A 125 1.09 0.11 -27.05
N ASP A 126 0.05 -0.64 -26.74
CA ASP A 126 -1.33 -0.21 -26.94
C ASP A 126 -1.67 1.02 -26.10
N PHE A 127 -1.16 1.13 -24.87
CA PHE A 127 -1.28 2.34 -24.07
C PHE A 127 -0.61 3.54 -24.77
N VAL A 128 0.63 3.39 -25.24
CA VAL A 128 1.39 4.44 -25.94
C VAL A 128 0.68 4.87 -27.23
N ASP A 129 0.16 3.91 -28.00
CA ASP A 129 -0.46 4.16 -29.30
C ASP A 129 -1.88 4.74 -29.18
N LYS A 130 -2.66 4.29 -28.19
CA LYS A 130 -4.11 4.56 -28.11
C LYS A 130 -4.51 5.53 -27.00
N ASP A 131 -3.90 5.45 -25.82
CA ASP A 131 -4.33 6.24 -24.64
C ASP A 131 -3.41 7.39 -24.29
N LEU A 132 -2.16 7.37 -24.76
CA LEU A 132 -1.18 8.35 -24.34
C LEU A 132 -1.64 9.79 -24.59
N ASN A 133 -2.22 10.05 -25.76
CA ASN A 133 -2.74 11.36 -26.10
C ASN A 133 -3.89 11.79 -25.18
N ASP A 134 -4.77 10.86 -24.79
CA ASP A 134 -5.85 11.14 -23.84
C ASP A 134 -5.24 11.53 -22.48
N VAL A 135 -4.31 10.73 -21.96
CA VAL A 135 -3.68 11.01 -20.66
C VAL A 135 -2.91 12.34 -20.70
N LEU A 136 -2.18 12.63 -21.77
CA LEU A 136 -1.48 13.90 -21.96
C LEU A 136 -2.46 15.08 -22.05
N SER A 137 -3.61 14.92 -22.68
CA SER A 137 -4.63 15.97 -22.76
C SER A 137 -5.24 16.31 -21.39
N PHE A 138 -5.43 15.30 -20.52
CA PHE A 138 -5.99 15.49 -19.17
C PHE A 138 -4.94 15.94 -18.14
N LYS A 139 -3.70 15.46 -18.23
CA LYS A 139 -2.64 15.71 -17.25
C LYS A 139 -1.67 16.81 -17.63
N GLY A 140 -1.58 17.15 -18.92
CA GLY A 140 -0.65 18.11 -19.49
C GLY A 140 0.77 17.57 -19.64
N GLU A 141 1.42 17.95 -20.74
CA GLU A 141 2.81 17.56 -21.11
C GLU A 141 3.88 18.03 -20.12
N HIS A 142 3.54 18.96 -19.22
CA HIS A 142 4.44 19.42 -18.18
C HIS A 142 4.47 18.46 -16.98
N ARG A 143 3.42 17.66 -16.77
CA ARG A 143 3.30 16.72 -15.63
C ARG A 143 3.57 15.30 -16.03
N PHE A 144 2.98 14.85 -17.13
CA PHE A 144 3.24 13.52 -17.65
C PHE A 144 4.08 13.64 -18.92
N ARG A 145 5.20 12.93 -18.95
CA ARG A 145 6.09 12.90 -20.10
C ARG A 145 6.41 11.48 -20.49
N VAL A 146 6.73 11.34 -21.76
CA VAL A 146 7.15 10.10 -22.36
C VAL A 146 8.46 10.34 -23.07
N SER A 147 9.43 9.46 -22.84
CA SER A 147 10.73 9.52 -23.49
C SER A 147 11.08 8.15 -24.04
N VAL A 148 11.51 8.13 -25.29
CA VAL A 148 12.12 6.94 -25.87
C VAL A 148 13.51 6.82 -25.26
N SER A 149 13.80 5.67 -24.65
CA SER A 149 15.11 5.34 -24.12
C SER A 149 16.03 5.01 -25.28
N GLU A 150 16.99 5.90 -25.53
CA GLU A 150 18.10 5.66 -26.45
C GLU A 150 19.19 4.79 -25.81
N LYS A 151 19.10 4.58 -24.48
CA LYS A 151 20.03 3.72 -23.77
C LYS A 151 19.72 2.27 -24.09
N ILE A 152 20.61 1.67 -24.87
CA ILE A 152 20.79 0.24 -24.86
C ILE A 152 21.21 -0.12 -23.43
N GLY A 153 20.31 -0.75 -22.67
CA GLY A 153 20.51 -1.13 -21.26
C GLY A 153 21.55 -2.24 -21.10
N LEU A 154 22.78 -1.97 -21.49
CA LEU A 154 23.93 -2.84 -21.32
C LEU A 154 24.82 -2.25 -20.25
N ASP A 155 24.71 -2.81 -19.06
CA ASP A 155 25.70 -2.63 -18.00
C ASP A 155 27.09 -2.92 -18.59
N GLY A 156 28.07 -2.03 -18.37
CA GLY A 156 29.33 -2.02 -19.11
C GLY A 156 30.11 -3.34 -19.04
N ASN A 157 29.97 -4.07 -17.93
CA ASN A 157 30.54 -5.41 -17.74
C ASN A 157 29.82 -6.50 -18.55
N MET A 158 28.52 -6.36 -18.78
CA MET A 158 27.72 -7.31 -19.55
C MET A 158 27.94 -7.14 -21.05
N MET A 159 28.22 -5.91 -21.50
CA MET A 159 28.56 -5.59 -22.89
C MET A 159 29.82 -6.31 -23.37
N GLN A 160 30.86 -6.38 -22.53
CA GLN A 160 32.12 -7.04 -22.87
C GLN A 160 31.98 -8.56 -22.93
N MET A 161 31.18 -9.16 -22.03
CA MET A 161 30.89 -10.59 -22.05
C MET A 161 30.03 -10.99 -23.25
N MET A 162 29.10 -10.12 -23.66
CA MET A 162 28.16 -10.40 -24.75
C MET A 162 28.80 -10.29 -26.14
N MET A 163 29.82 -9.43 -26.32
CA MET A 163 30.60 -9.38 -27.56
C MET A 163 31.42 -10.66 -27.82
N MET A 164 31.75 -11.45 -26.79
CA MET A 164 32.50 -12.72 -26.96
C MET A 164 31.63 -13.94 -27.28
N MET A 165 30.30 -13.86 -27.18
CA MET A 165 29.38 -15.01 -27.24
C MET A 165 28.51 -15.08 -28.52
N GLY A 166 28.81 -14.29 -29.55
CA GLY A 166 28.44 -14.59 -30.95
C GLY A 166 26.97 -14.94 -31.26
N GLY A 167 26.00 -14.42 -30.50
CA GLY A 167 24.59 -14.83 -30.58
C GLY A 167 23.63 -13.68 -30.91
N GLY A 168 22.85 -13.87 -31.98
CA GLY A 168 21.62 -13.16 -32.40
C GLY A 168 21.19 -11.92 -31.60
N PHE A 169 21.54 -10.75 -32.13
CA PHE A 169 21.27 -9.42 -31.57
C PHE A 169 19.88 -8.91 -31.99
N ARG A 170 18.79 -9.38 -31.36
CA ARG A 170 17.44 -8.78 -31.52
C ARG A 170 16.81 -8.57 -30.13
N GLY A 171 16.83 -7.33 -29.64
CA GLY A 171 16.03 -6.91 -28.47
C GLY A 171 16.77 -6.18 -27.35
N PHE A 172 17.76 -5.34 -27.67
CA PHE A 172 18.60 -4.62 -26.69
C PHE A 172 17.95 -3.37 -26.08
N GLY A 173 16.71 -3.50 -25.62
CA GLY A 173 15.98 -2.45 -24.92
C GLY A 173 15.42 -2.98 -23.61
N GLY A 174 15.77 -2.33 -22.49
CA GLY A 174 15.20 -2.67 -21.18
C GLY A 174 13.66 -2.60 -21.17
N PRO A 175 13.00 -3.18 -20.15
CA PRO A 175 11.55 -3.08 -20.02
C PRO A 175 11.13 -1.61 -19.86
N PRO A 176 9.93 -1.23 -20.34
CA PRO A 176 9.37 0.09 -20.07
C PRO A 176 9.31 0.36 -18.56
N LYS A 177 9.62 1.59 -18.15
CA LYS A 177 9.60 2.03 -16.76
C LYS A 177 8.73 3.28 -16.60
N LEU A 178 8.03 3.36 -15.49
CA LEU A 178 7.35 4.57 -15.04
C LEU A 178 8.09 5.13 -13.83
N MET A 179 8.57 6.36 -13.92
CA MET A 179 9.18 7.10 -12.82
C MET A 179 8.19 8.16 -12.33
N LEU A 180 7.99 8.24 -11.01
CA LEU A 180 7.10 9.20 -10.37
C LEU A 180 7.92 10.18 -9.52
N PHE A 181 7.63 11.47 -9.65
CA PHE A 181 8.37 12.54 -8.95
C PHE A 181 7.42 13.42 -8.15
N GLU A 182 7.83 13.74 -6.92
CA GLU A 182 7.07 14.62 -6.02
C GLU A 182 7.26 16.10 -6.37
N ASN A 183 8.46 16.47 -6.81
CA ASN A 183 8.88 17.84 -7.04
C ASN A 183 9.19 18.08 -8.53
N ALA A 184 9.24 19.35 -8.93
CA ALA A 184 9.74 19.72 -10.26
C ALA A 184 11.26 19.55 -10.33
N LYS A 185 11.81 19.32 -11.52
CA LYS A 185 13.25 19.16 -11.71
C LYS A 185 14.00 20.41 -11.26
N LYS A 186 15.01 20.23 -10.41
CA LYS A 186 15.87 21.33 -9.97
C LYS A 186 16.60 21.91 -11.19
N GLY A 187 16.47 23.21 -11.42
CA GLY A 187 17.09 23.90 -12.57
C GLY A 187 16.24 23.96 -13.84
N GLY A 188 14.95 23.58 -13.80
CA GLY A 188 14.02 23.79 -14.93
C GLY A 188 14.26 22.92 -16.17
N GLY A 189 15.15 21.92 -16.05
CA GLY A 189 15.42 20.94 -17.11
C GLY A 189 14.25 19.97 -17.32
N LYS A 190 14.35 19.16 -18.39
CA LYS A 190 13.43 18.04 -18.62
C LYS A 190 13.87 16.83 -17.80
N TRP A 191 12.92 16.09 -17.22
CA TRP A 191 13.19 14.77 -16.65
C TRP A 191 13.68 13.82 -17.74
N SER A 192 14.71 13.04 -17.43
CA SER A 192 15.29 12.00 -18.29
C SER A 192 15.53 10.72 -17.49
N GLU A 193 15.91 9.65 -18.20
CA GLU A 193 16.25 8.36 -17.58
C GLU A 193 17.44 8.44 -16.61
N ASP A 194 18.33 9.41 -16.76
CA ASP A 194 19.43 9.66 -15.83
C ASP A 194 18.97 10.09 -14.43
N ASP A 195 17.73 10.60 -14.33
CA ASP A 195 17.15 11.09 -13.09
C ASP A 195 16.44 9.98 -12.28
N GLU A 196 16.69 8.70 -12.58
CA GLU A 196 16.09 7.55 -11.87
C GLU A 196 16.33 7.62 -10.35
N ASN A 197 17.48 8.16 -9.93
CA ASN A 197 17.82 8.34 -8.51
C ASN A 197 17.05 9.48 -7.83
N GLU A 198 16.48 10.41 -8.60
CA GLU A 198 15.63 11.51 -8.08
C GLU A 198 14.15 11.15 -8.08
N ALA A 199 13.77 10.06 -8.76
CA ALA A 199 12.41 9.55 -8.75
C ALA A 199 12.04 9.11 -7.33
N GLY A 200 10.87 9.54 -6.86
CA GLY A 200 10.33 9.06 -5.60
C GLY A 200 9.91 7.58 -5.68
N GLU A 201 9.54 7.14 -6.88
CA GLU A 201 9.21 5.75 -7.16
C GLU A 201 9.53 5.38 -8.62
N VAL A 202 10.03 4.16 -8.83
CA VAL A 202 10.35 3.62 -10.14
C VAL A 202 9.66 2.27 -10.29
N ILE A 203 8.73 2.19 -11.24
CA ILE A 203 7.91 1.00 -11.49
C ILE A 203 8.32 0.41 -12.83
N THR A 204 8.76 -0.84 -12.85
CA THR A 204 8.98 -1.58 -14.10
C THR A 204 7.66 -2.12 -14.62
N LEU A 205 7.29 -1.80 -15.87
CA LEU A 205 5.97 -2.08 -16.43
C LEU A 205 5.86 -3.46 -17.11
N ARG A 206 6.71 -4.41 -16.71
CA ARG A 206 6.66 -5.76 -17.27
C ARG A 206 5.41 -6.49 -16.78
N GLY A 207 4.53 -6.87 -17.70
CA GLY A 207 3.27 -7.58 -17.39
C GLY A 207 2.15 -6.67 -16.86
N TRP A 208 2.35 -5.35 -16.89
CA TRP A 208 1.29 -4.39 -16.56
C TRP A 208 0.24 -4.35 -17.67
N LYS A 209 -1.03 -4.21 -17.28
CA LYS A 209 -2.13 -4.01 -18.22
C LYS A 209 -2.25 -2.53 -18.59
N ARG A 210 -2.69 -2.29 -19.81
CA ARG A 210 -2.98 -0.95 -20.34
C ARG A 210 -3.89 -0.13 -19.43
N GLU A 211 -5.03 -0.71 -19.05
CA GLU A 211 -6.05 -0.02 -18.23
C GLU A 211 -5.54 0.29 -16.82
N ASP A 212 -4.80 -0.63 -16.20
CA ASP A 212 -4.24 -0.41 -14.85
C ASP A 212 -3.23 0.75 -14.85
N LEU A 213 -2.38 0.84 -15.88
CA LEU A 213 -1.44 1.95 -16.05
C LEU A 213 -2.19 3.29 -16.25
N LYS A 214 -3.23 3.28 -17.08
CA LYS A 214 -4.07 4.46 -17.32
C LYS A 214 -4.75 4.92 -16.03
N ASP A 215 -5.43 4.03 -15.33
CA ASP A 215 -6.14 4.32 -14.09
C ASP A 215 -5.21 4.82 -13.00
N MET A 216 -4.02 4.22 -12.88
CA MET A 216 -2.98 4.67 -11.96
C MET A 216 -2.54 6.11 -12.29
N LEU A 217 -2.20 6.42 -13.54
CA LEU A 217 -1.80 7.77 -13.94
C LEU A 217 -2.93 8.78 -13.74
N MET A 218 -4.18 8.38 -14.02
CA MET A 218 -5.37 9.21 -13.84
C MET A 218 -5.66 9.49 -12.37
N THR A 219 -5.36 8.55 -11.47
CA THR A 219 -5.59 8.67 -10.03
C THR A 219 -4.47 9.40 -9.30
N LEU A 220 -3.22 9.10 -9.62
CA LEU A 220 -2.05 9.59 -8.90
C LEU A 220 -1.69 11.03 -9.25
N LEU A 221 -1.75 11.39 -10.53
CA LEU A 221 -1.32 12.70 -11.00
C LEU A 221 -2.46 13.72 -10.92
N PRO A 222 -2.20 14.96 -10.49
CA PRO A 222 -3.19 16.02 -10.54
C PRO A 222 -3.44 16.48 -11.98
N ASN A 223 -4.69 16.84 -12.31
CA ASN A 223 -5.08 17.35 -13.64
C ASN A 223 -4.39 18.70 -13.95
N ALA A 224 -4.11 18.94 -15.24
CA ALA A 224 -3.50 20.19 -15.73
C ALA A 224 -4.40 21.41 -15.55
#